data_AF-A0A2J4G699-F1
#
_entry.id   AF-A0A2J4G699-F1
#
_cell.length_a   1.000
_cell.length_b   1.000
_cell.length_c   1.000
_cell.angle_alpha   90.00
_cell.angle_beta   90.00
_cell.angle_gamma   90.00
#
_symmetry.space_group_name_H-M   'P 1'
#
loop_
_entity.id
_entity.type
_entity.pdbx_description
1 polymer ?
#
loop_
_entity_poly.entity_id
_entity_poly.type
_entity_poly.pdbx_seq_one_letter_code
_entity_poly.pdbx_strand_id
1 'polypeptide(L)'
;MRRDPPFLCASTLLVPGYVDSYEVEMIAGFLASIDRDIPYVLLAFHPDFLMSDLPVTSRRQAHEALEAARRAGLRKVWLGNAWLLRD
;
A
#
# COMPACT_ATOMS: atom_id res chain seq x y z
N MET A 1 -1.03 15.63 22.11
CA MET A 1 -1.82 14.82 21.16
C MET A 1 -1.74 13.37 21.60
N ARG A 2 -2.88 12.67 21.80
CA ARG A 2 -2.88 11.25 22.20
C ARG A 2 -2.30 10.45 21.03
N ARG A 3 -1.21 9.71 21.26
CA ARG A 3 -0.55 8.89 20.23
C ARG A 3 -1.24 7.55 19.99
N ASP A 4 -2.25 7.23 20.80
CA ASP A 4 -2.97 5.96 20.73
C ASP A 4 -4.48 6.16 21.01
N PRO A 5 -5.39 5.79 20.10
CA PRO A 5 -5.12 5.29 18.75
C PRO A 5 -4.39 6.32 17.86
N PRO A 6 -3.72 5.88 16.78
CA PRO A 6 -3.09 6.80 15.83
C PRO A 6 -4.14 7.77 15.29
N PHE A 7 -3.78 9.04 15.18
CA PHE A 7 -4.69 10.08 14.71
C PHE A 7 -5.09 9.90 13.24
N LEU A 8 -4.20 9.32 12.43
CA LEU A 8 -4.39 9.05 11.02
C LEU A 8 -3.77 7.70 10.66
N CYS A 9 -4.47 6.92 9.85
CA CYS A 9 -3.93 5.78 9.12
C CYS A 9 -4.40 5.84 7.67
N ALA A 10 -3.62 5.27 6.77
CA ALA A 10 -3.95 5.21 5.34
C ALA A 10 -3.94 3.76 4.85
N SER A 11 -4.65 3.52 3.75
CA SER A 11 -4.59 2.26 3.03
C SER A 11 -4.73 2.49 1.53
N THR A 12 -3.97 1.76 0.73
CA THR A 12 -4.05 1.82 -0.74
C THR A 12 -4.24 0.42 -1.30
N LEU A 13 -5.20 0.28 -2.21
CA LEU A 13 -5.45 -0.96 -2.94
C LEU A 13 -4.53 -1.04 -4.17
N LEU A 14 -3.74 -2.11 -4.27
CA LEU A 14 -2.75 -2.30 -5.33
C LEU A 14 -3.38 -2.92 -6.58
N VAL A 15 -4.20 -2.15 -7.29
CA VAL A 15 -4.87 -2.62 -8.52
C VAL A 15 -3.83 -2.73 -9.66
N PRO A 16 -3.61 -3.92 -10.24
CA PRO A 16 -2.64 -4.10 -11.31
C PRO A 16 -2.90 -3.17 -12.51
N GLY A 17 -1.85 -2.49 -12.96
CA GLY A 17 -1.92 -1.53 -14.07
C GLY A 17 -2.44 -0.13 -13.72
N TYR A 18 -2.90 0.09 -12.48
CA TYR A 18 -3.40 1.39 -12.00
C TYR A 18 -2.61 1.94 -10.83
N VAL A 19 -2.14 1.06 -9.94
CA VAL A 19 -1.38 1.44 -8.75
C VAL A 19 -0.14 0.57 -8.67
N ASP A 20 1.00 1.15 -9.03
CA ASP A 20 2.29 0.49 -8.93
C ASP A 20 3.19 1.16 -7.86
N SER A 21 4.47 0.79 -7.85
CA SER A 21 5.43 1.34 -6.91
C SER A 21 5.57 2.86 -6.97
N TYR A 22 5.37 3.48 -8.13
CA TYR A 22 5.50 4.92 -8.34
C TYR A 22 4.39 5.68 -7.61
N GLU A 23 3.12 5.32 -7.81
CA GLU A 23 2.01 5.95 -7.08
C GLU A 23 2.16 5.74 -5.57
N VAL A 24 2.59 4.54 -5.17
CA VAL A 24 2.81 4.21 -3.76
C VAL A 24 3.94 5.03 -3.14
N GLU A 25 5.04 5.25 -3.86
CA GLU A 25 6.15 6.12 -3.42
C GLU A 25 5.69 7.55 -3.20
N MET A 26 4.90 8.09 -4.14
CA MET A 26 4.37 9.45 -4.05
C MET A 26 3.43 9.62 -2.86
N ILE A 27 2.50 8.67 -2.65
CA ILE A 27 1.59 8.68 -1.49
C ILE A 27 2.39 8.55 -0.19
N ALA A 28 3.34 7.61 -0.14
CA ALA A 28 4.14 7.39 1.05
C ALA A 28 5.03 8.60 1.39
N GLY A 29 5.59 9.27 0.39
CA GLY A 29 6.38 10.49 0.57
C GLY A 29 5.53 11.63 1.13
N PHE A 30 4.30 11.79 0.61
CA PHE A 30 3.35 12.73 1.17
C PHE A 30 3.02 12.43 2.64
N LEU A 31 2.70 11.17 2.97
CA LEU A 31 2.43 10.77 4.36
C LEU A 31 3.65 10.99 5.26
N ALA A 32 4.85 10.61 4.81
CA ALA A 32 6.10 10.77 5.54
C ALA A 32 6.45 12.25 5.80
N SER A 33 6.03 13.16 4.91
CA SER A 33 6.17 14.62 5.12
C SER A 33 5.29 15.15 6.25
N ILE A 34 4.21 14.46 6.59
CA ILE A 34 3.32 14.79 7.71
C ILE A 34 3.84 14.16 8.99
N ASP A 35 3.98 12.82 8.99
CA ASP A 35 4.55 12.04 10.09
C ASP A 35 4.99 10.66 9.58
N ARG A 36 6.26 10.31 9.84
CA ARG A 36 6.88 9.04 9.43
C ARG A 36 6.30 7.82 10.13
N ASP A 37 5.54 8.01 11.22
CA ASP A 37 4.89 6.96 11.99
C ASP A 37 3.41 6.75 11.65
N ILE A 38 2.87 7.44 10.63
CA ILE A 38 1.53 7.16 10.11
C ILE A 38 1.49 5.71 9.61
N PRO A 39 0.59 4.86 10.14
CA PRO A 39 0.41 3.52 9.63
C PRO A 39 -0.15 3.54 8.21
N TYR A 40 0.48 2.79 7.31
CA TYR A 40 0.08 2.69 5.90
C TYR A 40 0.00 1.22 5.47
N VAL A 41 -1.21 0.79 5.07
CA VAL A 41 -1.46 -0.59 4.65
C VAL A 41 -1.62 -0.67 3.14
N LEU A 42 -0.80 -1.49 2.50
CA LEU A 42 -0.96 -1.80 1.08
C LEU A 42 -1.81 -3.07 0.96
N LEU A 43 -2.95 -2.98 0.28
CA LEU A 43 -3.92 -4.05 0.16
C LEU A 43 -3.79 -4.74 -1.19
N ALA A 44 -3.74 -6.08 -1.17
CA ALA A 44 -3.86 -6.89 -2.37
C ALA A 44 -5.26 -6.75 -2.97
N PHE A 45 -5.31 -6.59 -4.29
CA PHE A 45 -6.52 -6.56 -5.11
C PHE A 45 -6.98 -7.99 -5.44
N HIS A 46 -8.29 -8.20 -5.34
CA HIS A 46 -8.98 -9.39 -5.82
C HIS A 46 -10.02 -8.96 -6.86
N PRO A 47 -10.07 -9.59 -8.04
CA PRO A 47 -10.93 -9.18 -9.13
C PRO A 47 -12.38 -9.63 -8.90
N ASP A 48 -13.15 -8.75 -8.27
CA ASP A 48 -14.58 -8.93 -8.04
C ASP A 48 -15.41 -7.82 -8.69
N PHE A 49 -16.71 -8.07 -8.83
CA PHE A 49 -17.73 -7.12 -9.27
C PHE A 49 -17.42 -6.46 -10.63
N LEU A 50 -17.12 -5.15 -10.67
CA LEU A 50 -16.92 -4.38 -11.91
C LEU A 50 -15.51 -4.48 -12.50
N MET A 51 -14.58 -5.16 -11.83
CA MET A 51 -13.17 -5.29 -12.25
C MET A 51 -12.74 -6.77 -12.24
N SER A 52 -13.64 -7.65 -12.68
CA SER A 52 -13.44 -9.11 -12.69
C SER A 52 -12.50 -9.61 -13.79
N ASP A 53 -12.15 -8.75 -14.75
CA ASP A 53 -11.27 -9.03 -15.89
C ASP A 53 -9.79 -8.72 -15.63
N LEU A 54 -9.48 -8.10 -14.49
CA LEU A 54 -8.11 -7.81 -14.07
C LEU A 54 -7.48 -9.00 -13.32
N PRO A 55 -6.15 -9.14 -13.36
CA PRO A 55 -5.47 -10.09 -12.49
C PRO A 55 -5.53 -9.65 -11.03
N VAL A 56 -5.31 -10.58 -10.11
CA VAL A 56 -4.97 -10.26 -8.72
C VAL A 56 -3.63 -9.52 -8.63
N THR A 57 -3.35 -8.82 -7.53
CA THR A 57 -2.02 -8.25 -7.29
C THR A 57 -0.96 -9.34 -7.23
N SER A 58 0.10 -9.19 -8.02
CA SER A 58 1.24 -10.12 -7.97
C SER A 58 2.08 -9.90 -6.70
N ARG A 59 2.78 -10.95 -6.24
CA ARG A 59 3.76 -10.83 -5.14
C ARG A 59 4.83 -9.81 -5.47
N ARG A 60 5.32 -9.81 -6.72
CA ARG A 60 6.35 -8.88 -7.19
C ARG A 60 5.90 -7.43 -7.03
N GLN A 61 4.74 -7.07 -7.59
CA GLN A 61 4.17 -5.72 -7.49
C GLN A 61 3.98 -5.30 -6.03
N ALA A 62 3.44 -6.19 -5.19
CA ALA A 62 3.22 -5.88 -3.78
C ALA A 62 4.52 -5.60 -3.02
N HIS A 63 5.58 -6.37 -3.26
CA HIS A 63 6.88 -6.14 -2.62
C HIS A 63 7.56 -4.88 -3.17
N GLU A 64 7.50 -4.64 -4.48
CA GLU A 64 8.02 -3.40 -5.09
C GLU A 64 7.35 -2.15 -4.48
N ALA A 65 6.03 -2.18 -4.30
CA ALA A 65 5.28 -1.13 -3.64
C ALA A 65 5.65 -0.97 -2.15
N LEU A 66 5.80 -2.07 -1.41
CA LEU A 66 6.22 -2.03 -0.01
C LEU A 66 7.59 -1.38 0.15
N GLU A 67 8.55 -1.77 -0.69
CA GLU A 67 9.90 -1.20 -0.69
C GLU A 67 9.89 0.28 -1.11
N ALA A 68 9.06 0.66 -2.08
CA ALA A 68 8.89 2.04 -2.48
C ALA A 68 8.37 2.93 -1.33
N ALA A 69 7.35 2.47 -0.61
CA ALA A 69 6.83 3.18 0.55
C ALA A 69 7.87 3.33 1.68
N ARG A 70 8.70 2.30 1.89
CA ARG A 70 9.81 2.35 2.87
C ARG A 70 10.90 3.33 2.44
N ARG A 71 11.31 3.32 1.17
CA ARG A 71 12.29 4.27 0.60
C ARG A 71 11.81 5.71 0.70
N ALA A 72 10.51 5.95 0.53
CA ALA A 72 9.89 7.27 0.72
C ALA A 72 9.93 7.79 2.17
N GLY A 73 10.29 6.94 3.14
CA GLY A 73 10.62 7.33 4.51
C GLY A 73 9.60 6.96 5.58
N LEU A 74 8.48 6.32 5.21
CA LEU A 74 7.51 5.77 6.17
C LEU A 74 8.10 4.57 6.93
N ARG A 75 7.84 4.52 8.25
CA ARG A 75 8.34 3.44 9.12
C ARG A 75 7.33 2.32 9.35
N LYS A 76 6.04 2.65 9.35
CA LYS A 76 4.94 1.71 9.67
C LYS A 76 4.17 1.32 8.41
N VAL A 77 4.80 0.51 7.56
CA VAL A 77 4.20 0.03 6.31
C VAL A 77 4.22 -1.49 6.24
N TRP A 78 3.09 -2.08 5.86
CA TRP A 78 2.96 -3.53 5.65
C TRP A 78 1.94 -3.87 4.57
N LEU A 79 2.02 -5.12 4.09
CA LEU A 79 1.02 -5.70 3.20
C LEU A 79 -0.15 -6.24 4.04
N GLY A 80 -1.34 -5.72 3.80
CA GLY A 80 -2.58 -6.38 4.22
C GLY A 80 -2.91 -7.54 3.29
N ASN A 81 -3.86 -8.39 3.70
CA ASN A 81 -4.48 -9.44 2.89
C ASN A 81 -3.52 -10.23 1.95
N ALA A 82 -2.28 -10.46 2.39
CA ALA A 82 -1.20 -10.98 1.56
C ALA A 82 -1.42 -12.42 1.06
N TRP A 83 -2.38 -13.16 1.65
CA TRP A 83 -2.82 -14.48 1.17
C TRP A 83 -3.52 -14.43 -0.20
N LEU A 84 -3.97 -13.25 -0.64
CA LEU A 84 -4.55 -13.05 -1.98
C LEU A 84 -3.50 -12.90 -3.08
N LEU A 85 -2.24 -12.62 -2.72
CA LEU A 85 -1.18 -12.44 -3.71
C LEU A 85 -0.92 -13.74 -4.51
N ARG A 86 -0.56 -13.58 -5.77
CA ARG A 86 -0.19 -14.67 -6.69
C ARG A 86 1.14 -14.38 -7.39
N ASP A 87 1.76 -15.41 -7.94
CA ASP A 87 3.00 -15.31 -8.73
C ASP A 87 2.70 -15.09 -10.21
#